data_AF-A0A942MKK6-F1
#
_entry.id   AF-A0A942MKK6-F1
#
_cell.length_a   1.000
_cell.length_b   1.000
_cell.length_c   1.000
_cell.angle_alpha   90.00
_cell.angle_beta   90.00
_cell.angle_gamma   90.00
#
_symmetry.space_group_name_H-M   'P 1'
#
loop_
_entity.id
_entity.type
_entity.pdbx_description
1 polymer ?
#
loop_
_entity_poly.entity_id
_entity_poly.type
_entity_poly.pdbx_seq_one_letter_code
_entity_poly.pdbx_strand_id
1 'polypeptide(L)'
;MHNLVLVTSKKDIFSQFSNSPIEKLLEFHNLGRAFEDYTKAEMLVGMCMDNRKQLHIPNNFAYILRSGGANFRNNEFKVSYAIAIGGVKAFALICHNHCGMVNLISRKENFISGLVENAGWSRHDAEEHFWHHAPQFEIGNEIDFVLGEAQRLRFRYPKILIAPLMFNVDDNLLYQIEE
;
A
#
# COMPACT_ATOMS: atom_id res chain seq x y z
N MET A 1 -13.03 11.71 11.24
CA MET A 1 -11.59 12.02 11.32
C MET A 1 -10.93 10.74 11.72
N HIS A 2 -10.03 10.22 10.90
CA HIS A 2 -9.27 9.01 11.21
C HIS A 2 -8.03 9.42 12.00
N ASN A 3 -7.77 8.73 13.10
CA ASN A 3 -6.61 9.02 13.93
C ASN A 3 -5.41 8.24 13.37
N LEU A 4 -4.34 8.95 13.09
CA LEU A 4 -3.05 8.37 12.74
C LEU A 4 -2.21 8.27 14.01
N VAL A 5 -1.75 7.05 14.32
CA VAL A 5 -0.92 6.78 15.49
C VAL A 5 0.50 6.54 15.03
N LEU A 6 1.38 7.48 15.37
CA LEU A 6 2.82 7.35 15.15
C LEU A 6 3.39 6.28 16.07
N VAL A 7 4.26 5.43 15.52
CA VAL A 7 5.00 4.43 16.29
C VAL A 7 6.41 4.95 16.56
N THR A 8 6.65 5.41 17.78
CA THR A 8 7.96 5.84 18.28
C THR A 8 8.58 4.84 19.26
N SER A 9 7.77 3.92 19.76
CA SER A 9 8.17 2.82 20.63
C SER A 9 7.28 1.60 20.39
N LYS A 10 7.75 0.43 20.84
CA LYS A 10 6.97 -0.82 20.77
C LYS A 10 5.61 -0.73 21.49
N LYS A 11 5.48 0.15 22.49
CA LYS A 11 4.23 0.36 23.24
C LYS A 11 3.15 1.08 22.44
N ASP A 12 3.53 1.79 21.37
CA ASP A 12 2.61 2.53 20.52
C ASP A 12 1.93 1.60 19.49
N ILE A 13 2.49 0.40 19.28
CA ILE A 13 1.95 -0.60 18.35
C ILE A 13 0.63 -1.15 18.92
N PHE A 14 -0.42 -1.15 18.10
CA PHE A 14 -1.73 -1.66 18.50
C PHE A 14 -1.64 -3.12 18.93
N SER A 15 -2.35 -3.44 20.02
CA SER A 15 -2.29 -4.77 20.65
C SER A 15 -2.71 -5.91 19.72
N GLN A 16 -3.57 -5.63 18.75
CA GLN A 16 -3.98 -6.57 17.70
C GLN A 16 -2.85 -6.98 16.75
N PHE A 17 -1.74 -6.24 16.71
CA PHE A 17 -0.56 -6.57 15.92
C PHE A 17 0.56 -7.21 16.75
N SER A 18 0.40 -7.34 18.06
CA SER A 18 1.39 -7.98 18.94
C SER A 18 1.72 -9.41 18.51
N ASN A 19 3.01 -9.76 18.55
CA ASN A 19 3.55 -11.05 18.12
C ASN A 19 3.21 -11.40 16.66
N SER A 20 3.16 -10.40 15.77
CA SER A 20 2.85 -10.59 14.36
C SER A 20 3.92 -9.99 13.43
N PRO A 21 3.94 -10.39 12.15
CA PRO A 21 4.79 -9.73 11.16
C PRO A 21 4.51 -8.22 10.99
N ILE A 22 3.30 -7.74 11.33
CA ILE A 22 2.97 -6.31 11.29
C ILE A 22 3.76 -5.53 12.36
N GLU A 23 3.87 -6.09 13.57
CA GLU A 23 4.72 -5.52 14.63
C GLU A 23 6.18 -5.47 14.16
N LYS A 24 6.70 -6.56 13.59
CA LYS A 24 8.06 -6.59 13.05
C LYS A 24 8.28 -5.55 11.95
N LEU A 25 7.32 -5.37 11.04
CA LEU A 25 7.39 -4.34 9.99
C LEU A 25 7.55 -2.94 10.62
N LEU A 26 6.76 -2.60 11.63
CA LEU A 26 6.83 -1.32 12.33
C LEU A 26 8.15 -1.17 13.10
N GLU A 27 8.63 -2.23 13.75
CA GLU A 27 9.90 -2.24 14.47
C GLU A 27 11.11 -2.07 13.52
N PHE A 28 11.12 -2.75 12.38
CA PHE A 28 12.17 -2.57 11.36
C PHE A 28 12.13 -1.16 10.79
N HIS A 29 10.94 -0.71 10.37
CA HIS A 29 10.84 0.52 9.62
C HIS A 29 11.00 1.78 10.47
N ASN A 30 10.30 1.86 11.60
CA ASN A 30 10.28 3.06 12.43
C ASN A 30 11.30 3.02 13.58
N LEU A 31 11.55 1.84 14.15
CA LEU A 31 12.29 1.73 15.42
C LEU A 31 13.74 1.25 15.24
N GLY A 32 14.17 1.03 14.00
CA GLY A 32 15.56 0.64 13.70
C GLY A 32 15.93 -0.73 14.27
N ARG A 33 14.98 -1.66 14.38
CA ARG A 33 15.28 -3.05 14.77
C ARG A 33 16.33 -3.63 13.81
N ALA A 34 17.36 -4.28 14.37
CA ALA A 34 18.39 -4.93 13.59
C ALA A 34 17.80 -6.02 12.69
N PHE A 35 18.29 -6.10 11.45
CA PHE A 35 17.79 -7.07 10.49
C PHE A 35 18.19 -8.50 10.87
N GLU A 36 17.28 -9.42 10.57
CA GLU A 36 17.46 -10.86 10.73
C GLU A 36 17.44 -11.52 9.36
N ASP A 37 17.96 -12.74 9.28
CA ASP A 37 17.92 -13.52 8.05
C ASP A 37 16.57 -14.23 7.89
N TYR A 38 15.95 -14.05 6.73
CA TYR A 38 14.70 -14.71 6.37
C TYR A 38 14.92 -15.62 5.17
N THR A 39 14.53 -16.89 5.32
CA THR A 39 14.52 -17.89 4.23
C THR A 39 13.16 -17.99 3.54
N LYS A 40 12.12 -17.37 4.11
CA LYS A 40 10.76 -17.28 3.58
C LYS A 40 10.11 -15.97 4.02
N ALA A 41 9.19 -15.47 3.19
CA ALA A 41 8.39 -14.30 3.53
C ALA A 41 7.43 -14.62 4.69
N GLU A 42 7.31 -13.69 5.64
CA GLU A 42 6.35 -13.79 6.74
C GLU A 42 5.03 -13.07 6.43
N MET A 43 5.06 -12.10 5.51
CA MET A 43 3.90 -11.27 5.18
C MET A 43 3.82 -10.84 3.73
N LEU A 44 2.66 -10.32 3.36
CA LEU A 44 2.46 -9.52 2.16
C LEU A 44 2.47 -8.03 2.54
N VAL A 45 3.15 -7.23 1.75
CA VAL A 45 3.04 -5.77 1.74
C VAL A 45 2.40 -5.35 0.44
N GLY A 46 1.36 -4.52 0.54
CA GLY A 46 0.69 -3.91 -0.59
C GLY A 46 0.75 -2.40 -0.46
N MET A 47 1.36 -1.72 -1.42
CA MET A 47 1.60 -0.29 -1.30
C MET A 47 1.50 0.42 -2.66
N CYS A 48 1.48 1.75 -2.64
CA CYS A 48 1.51 2.53 -3.87
C CYS A 48 2.81 2.30 -4.68
N MET A 49 2.72 2.41 -6.00
CA MET A 49 3.88 2.43 -6.91
C MET A 49 4.76 3.69 -6.79
N ASP A 50 4.34 4.67 -6.00
CA ASP A 50 5.04 5.95 -5.78
C ASP A 50 6.52 5.77 -5.47
N ASN A 51 7.40 6.36 -6.29
CA ASN A 51 8.84 6.17 -6.22
C ASN A 51 9.49 6.74 -4.95
N ARG A 52 8.80 7.58 -4.17
CA ARG A 52 9.31 8.18 -2.93
C ARG A 52 9.27 7.22 -1.74
N LYS A 53 8.59 6.08 -1.87
CA LYS A 53 8.39 5.12 -0.78
C LYS A 53 9.43 4.02 -0.81
N GLN A 54 10.21 3.92 0.25
CA GLN A 54 11.13 2.80 0.49
C GLN A 54 10.95 2.27 1.92
N LEU A 55 10.61 0.98 2.04
CA LEU A 55 10.54 0.34 3.34
C LEU A 55 11.92 -0.09 3.80
N HIS A 56 12.21 0.17 5.07
CA HIS A 56 13.40 -0.31 5.74
C HIS A 56 13.07 -1.66 6.40
N ILE A 57 13.24 -2.75 5.65
CA ILE A 57 12.95 -4.12 6.07
C ILE A 57 14.05 -5.08 5.62
N PRO A 58 14.23 -6.24 6.29
CA PRO A 58 15.17 -7.26 5.86
C PRO A 58 14.85 -7.86 4.50
N ASN A 59 15.88 -8.39 3.83
CA ASN A 59 15.70 -9.18 2.61
C ASN A 59 14.80 -10.39 2.88
N ASN A 60 14.00 -10.78 1.88
CA ASN A 60 13.08 -11.92 1.91
C ASN A 60 11.98 -11.88 2.99
N PHE A 61 11.87 -10.80 3.79
CA PHE A 61 10.89 -10.69 4.86
C PHE A 61 9.44 -10.66 4.34
N ALA A 62 9.18 -10.03 3.19
CA ALA A 62 7.84 -9.85 2.66
C ALA A 62 7.77 -10.03 1.14
N TYR A 63 6.63 -10.53 0.66
CA TYR A 63 6.20 -10.25 -0.72
C TYR A 63 5.80 -8.78 -0.81
N ILE A 64 6.25 -8.05 -1.84
CA ILE A 64 5.89 -6.65 -2.05
C ILE A 64 5.12 -6.53 -3.36
N LEU A 65 3.85 -6.14 -3.28
CA LEU A 65 3.03 -5.78 -4.43
C LEU A 65 2.81 -4.27 -4.46
N ARG A 66 3.04 -3.67 -5.63
CA ARG A 66 2.85 -2.24 -5.84
C ARG A 66 1.77 -1.99 -6.89
N SER A 67 0.83 -1.11 -6.57
CA SER A 67 -0.28 -0.71 -7.43
C SER A 67 -0.64 0.74 -7.17
N GLY A 68 -1.10 1.51 -8.16
CA GLY A 68 -1.53 2.90 -7.95
C GLY A 68 -2.52 3.00 -6.79
N GLY A 69 -2.26 3.90 -5.84
CA GLY A 69 -3.14 4.12 -4.68
C GLY A 69 -3.22 2.95 -3.69
N ALA A 70 -2.34 1.96 -3.80
CA ALA A 70 -2.49 0.67 -3.12
C ALA A 70 -3.86 0.01 -3.42
N ASN A 71 -4.37 0.19 -4.65
CA ASN A 71 -5.62 -0.42 -5.11
C ASN A 71 -5.37 -1.88 -5.54
N PHE A 72 -5.96 -2.84 -4.83
CA PHE A 72 -5.78 -4.28 -5.03
C PHE A 72 -6.96 -4.98 -5.70
N ARG A 73 -7.98 -4.24 -6.16
CA ARG A 73 -9.14 -4.81 -6.87
C ARG A 73 -8.75 -5.62 -8.10
N ASN A 74 -7.68 -5.22 -8.80
CA ASN A 74 -7.16 -5.93 -9.98
C ASN A 74 -5.94 -6.82 -9.69
N ASN A 75 -5.51 -6.95 -8.44
CA ASN A 75 -4.33 -7.73 -8.04
C ASN A 75 -4.68 -8.95 -7.16
N GLU A 76 -5.95 -9.30 -7.06
CA GLU A 76 -6.46 -10.35 -6.16
C GLU A 76 -5.77 -11.70 -6.37
N PHE A 77 -5.50 -12.09 -7.63
CA PHE A 77 -4.81 -13.34 -7.91
C PHE A 77 -3.40 -13.37 -7.30
N LYS A 78 -2.65 -12.26 -7.37
CA LYS A 78 -1.31 -12.15 -6.77
C LYS A 78 -1.38 -12.20 -5.24
N VAL A 79 -2.40 -11.58 -4.65
CA VAL A 79 -2.69 -11.67 -3.21
C VAL A 79 -2.96 -13.13 -2.82
N SER A 80 -3.85 -13.82 -3.54
CA SER A 80 -4.17 -15.23 -3.32
C SER A 80 -2.94 -16.13 -3.46
N TYR A 81 -2.04 -15.85 -4.41
CA TYR A 81 -0.81 -16.62 -4.58
C TYR A 81 0.13 -16.47 -3.37
N ALA A 82 0.35 -15.23 -2.90
CA ALA A 82 1.18 -14.97 -1.72
C ALA A 82 0.62 -15.70 -0.47
N ILE A 83 -0.70 -15.75 -0.34
CA ILE A 83 -1.38 -16.47 0.75
C ILE A 83 -1.26 -18.00 0.57
N ALA A 84 -1.70 -18.53 -0.56
CA ALA A 84 -1.85 -19.98 -0.76
C ALA A 84 -0.52 -20.71 -0.95
N ILE A 85 0.39 -20.12 -1.73
CA ILE A 85 1.69 -20.71 -2.07
C ILE A 85 2.78 -20.12 -1.19
N GLY A 86 2.77 -18.79 -0.99
CA GLY A 86 3.74 -18.14 -0.10
C GLY A 86 3.49 -18.41 1.39
N GLY A 87 2.30 -18.87 1.76
CA GLY A 87 1.95 -19.23 3.14
C GLY A 87 1.87 -18.04 4.10
N VAL A 88 1.81 -16.80 3.58
CA VAL A 88 1.75 -15.60 4.42
C VAL A 88 0.42 -15.52 5.16
N LYS A 89 0.47 -15.04 6.41
CA LYS A 89 -0.71 -14.91 7.28
C LYS A 89 -1.02 -13.48 7.69
N ALA A 90 -0.20 -12.53 7.24
CA ALA A 90 -0.37 -11.12 7.49
C ALA A 90 -0.25 -10.32 6.18
N PHE A 91 -0.99 -9.22 6.09
CA PHE A 91 -1.00 -8.31 4.96
C PHE A 91 -1.02 -6.85 5.46
N ALA A 92 0.09 -6.13 5.31
CA ALA A 92 0.10 -4.68 5.49
C ALA A 92 -0.36 -3.99 4.19
N LEU A 93 -1.44 -3.22 4.28
CA LEU A 93 -1.96 -2.41 3.18
C LEU A 93 -1.64 -0.94 3.45
N ILE A 94 -0.74 -0.36 2.66
CA ILE A 94 -0.04 0.88 3.00
C ILE A 94 -0.38 1.99 1.99
N CYS A 95 -1.26 2.90 2.38
CA CYS A 95 -1.48 4.15 1.65
C CYS A 95 -0.36 5.18 1.94
N HIS A 96 -0.46 6.39 1.38
CA HIS A 96 0.47 7.48 1.71
C HIS A 96 -0.16 8.83 1.44
N ASN A 97 0.35 9.88 2.07
CA ASN A 97 -0.06 11.25 1.75
C ASN A 97 0.45 11.66 0.37
N HIS A 98 -0.25 12.63 -0.23
CA HIS A 98 0.09 13.18 -1.53
C HIS A 98 0.07 12.11 -2.63
N CYS A 99 -0.89 11.19 -2.56
CA CYS A 99 -1.00 10.14 -3.56
C CYS A 99 -1.45 10.72 -4.91
N GLY A 100 -0.71 10.39 -5.97
CA GLY A 100 -1.05 10.83 -7.33
C GLY A 100 -2.37 10.27 -7.85
N MET A 101 -2.91 9.23 -7.22
CA MET A 101 -4.22 8.65 -7.57
C MET A 101 -5.41 9.36 -6.91
N VAL A 102 -5.16 10.37 -6.08
CA VAL A 102 -6.20 11.27 -5.57
C VAL A 102 -6.44 12.39 -6.57
N ASN A 103 -7.70 12.65 -6.88
CA ASN A 103 -8.14 13.74 -7.76
C ASN A 103 -7.45 13.67 -9.14
N LEU A 104 -7.45 12.51 -9.77
CA LEU A 104 -6.84 12.23 -11.06
C LEU A 104 -7.29 13.20 -12.15
N ILE A 105 -8.53 13.67 -12.09
CA ILE A 105 -9.05 14.65 -13.07
C ILE A 105 -8.21 15.93 -13.11
N SER A 106 -7.67 16.38 -11.97
CA SER A 106 -6.76 17.53 -11.91
C SER A 106 -5.42 17.31 -12.62
N ARG A 107 -5.07 16.04 -12.89
CA ARG A 107 -3.83 15.62 -13.55
C ARG A 107 -4.04 15.25 -15.02
N LYS A 108 -5.27 15.34 -15.53
CA LYS A 108 -5.65 14.89 -16.88
C LYS A 108 -4.71 15.42 -17.98
N GLU A 109 -4.50 16.73 -18.06
CA GLU A 109 -3.67 17.29 -19.12
C GLU A 109 -2.20 16.88 -19.00
N ASN A 110 -1.65 16.83 -17.79
CA ASN A 110 -0.28 16.34 -17.57
C ASN A 110 -0.14 14.86 -17.96
N PHE A 111 -1.16 14.05 -17.69
CA PHE A 111 -1.20 12.64 -18.09
C PHE A 111 -1.23 12.49 -19.61
N ILE A 112 -2.11 13.22 -20.30
CA ILE A 112 -2.25 13.18 -21.76
C ILE A 112 -0.97 13.67 -22.44
N SER A 113 -0.49 14.86 -22.08
CA SER A 113 0.74 15.42 -22.63
C SER A 113 1.92 14.49 -22.35
N GLY A 114 2.00 13.92 -21.14
CA GLY A 114 3.03 12.95 -20.78
C GLY A 114 3.03 11.69 -21.65
N LEU A 115 1.86 11.15 -22.03
CA LEU A 115 1.77 10.00 -22.93
C LEU A 115 2.12 10.36 -24.37
N VAL A 116 1.73 11.55 -24.84
CA VAL A 116 2.10 12.03 -26.19
C VAL A 116 3.61 12.22 -26.28
N GLU A 117 4.20 12.94 -25.31
CA GLU A 117 5.62 13.31 -25.34
C GLU A 117 6.55 12.14 -25.03
N ASN A 118 6.23 11.32 -24.02
CA ASN A 118 7.15 10.27 -23.53
C ASN A 118 6.85 8.88 -24.09
N ALA A 119 5.60 8.60 -24.49
CA ALA A 119 5.19 7.29 -24.99
C ALA A 119 4.82 7.31 -26.49
N GLY A 120 4.80 8.48 -27.13
CA GLY A 120 4.52 8.64 -28.56
C GLY A 120 3.07 8.37 -28.95
N TRP A 121 2.13 8.45 -28.00
CA TRP A 121 0.71 8.23 -28.27
C TRP A 121 0.10 9.39 -29.05
N SER A 122 -0.98 9.12 -29.79
CA SER A 122 -1.83 10.21 -30.25
C SER A 122 -2.55 10.82 -29.05
N ARG A 123 -2.85 12.13 -29.12
CA ARG A 123 -3.64 12.80 -28.07
C ARG A 123 -5.01 12.13 -27.88
N HIS A 124 -5.62 11.67 -28.98
CA HIS A 124 -6.91 10.98 -28.94
C HIS A 124 -6.84 9.68 -28.13
N ASP A 125 -5.86 8.81 -28.41
CA ASP A 125 -5.70 7.54 -27.69
C ASP A 125 -5.41 7.76 -26.20
N ALA A 126 -4.60 8.80 -25.89
CA ALA A 126 -4.29 9.16 -24.51
C ALA A 126 -5.52 9.70 -23.74
N GLU A 127 -6.36 10.50 -24.40
CA GLU A 127 -7.61 11.00 -23.84
C GLU A 127 -8.61 9.87 -23.61
N GLU A 128 -8.81 8.98 -24.59
CA GLU A 128 -9.68 7.81 -24.43
C GLU A 128 -9.20 6.94 -23.28
N HIS A 129 -7.90 6.65 -23.22
CA HIS A 129 -7.33 5.84 -22.15
C HIS A 129 -7.58 6.44 -20.78
N PHE A 130 -7.37 7.75 -20.62
CA PHE A 130 -7.64 8.44 -19.35
C PHE A 130 -9.11 8.32 -18.95
N TRP A 131 -10.04 8.60 -19.86
CA TRP A 131 -11.47 8.57 -19.54
C TRP A 131 -12.00 7.17 -19.19
N HIS A 132 -11.48 6.13 -19.85
CA HIS A 132 -11.87 4.75 -19.55
C HIS A 132 -11.35 4.26 -18.19
N HIS A 133 -10.14 4.68 -17.78
CA HIS A 133 -9.44 4.08 -16.64
C HIS A 133 -9.43 4.96 -15.38
N ALA A 134 -9.43 6.28 -15.50
CA ALA A 134 -9.36 7.18 -14.35
C ALA A 134 -10.45 6.90 -13.29
N PRO A 135 -11.72 6.63 -13.64
CA PRO A 135 -12.74 6.30 -12.64
C PRO A 135 -12.45 5.04 -11.84
N GLN A 136 -11.73 4.06 -12.42
CA GLN A 136 -11.38 2.81 -11.76
C GLN A 136 -10.18 2.96 -10.80
N PHE A 137 -9.26 3.87 -11.13
CA PHE A 137 -8.02 4.08 -10.38
C PHE A 137 -8.07 5.25 -9.39
N GLU A 138 -9.05 6.14 -9.53
CA GLU A 138 -9.32 7.19 -8.55
C GLU A 138 -9.63 6.57 -7.19
N ILE A 139 -8.95 7.06 -6.15
CA ILE A 139 -9.11 6.57 -4.78
C ILE A 139 -9.86 7.54 -3.88
N GLY A 140 -10.04 8.80 -4.28
CA GLY A 140 -10.72 9.82 -3.48
C GLY A 140 -9.85 10.28 -2.31
N ASN A 141 -9.99 9.65 -1.15
CA ASN A 141 -9.18 9.94 0.03
C ASN A 141 -8.30 8.73 0.38
N GLU A 142 -7.02 8.97 0.66
CA GLU A 142 -6.05 7.89 0.83
C GLU A 142 -6.36 6.97 2.03
N ILE A 143 -6.86 7.55 3.13
CA ILE A 143 -7.18 6.81 4.35
C ILE A 143 -8.52 6.09 4.19
N ASP A 144 -9.57 6.80 3.75
CA ASP A 144 -10.89 6.18 3.54
C ASP A 144 -10.80 5.00 2.57
N PHE A 145 -10.02 5.16 1.50
CA PHE A 145 -9.83 4.12 0.51
C PHE A 145 -9.14 2.89 1.09
N VAL A 146 -8.04 3.07 1.83
CA VAL A 146 -7.27 1.94 2.38
C VAL A 146 -8.08 1.18 3.43
N LEU A 147 -8.90 1.87 4.21
CA LEU A 147 -9.82 1.26 5.18
C LEU A 147 -10.90 0.43 4.48
N GLY A 148 -11.55 0.98 3.45
CA GLY A 148 -12.53 0.24 2.66
C GLY A 148 -11.92 -0.98 1.96
N GLU A 149 -10.70 -0.83 1.44
CA GLU A 149 -9.98 -1.93 0.80
C GLU A 149 -9.54 -3.00 1.82
N ALA A 150 -9.10 -2.60 3.02
CA ALA A 150 -8.80 -3.52 4.11
C ALA A 150 -10.05 -4.30 4.54
N GLN A 151 -11.19 -3.63 4.72
CA GLN A 151 -12.46 -4.26 5.06
C GLN A 151 -12.88 -5.29 4.00
N ARG A 152 -12.82 -4.90 2.71
CA ARG A 152 -13.11 -5.80 1.58
C ARG A 152 -12.22 -7.03 1.57
N LEU A 153 -10.92 -6.85 1.79
CA LEU A 153 -9.96 -7.95 1.80
C LEU A 153 -10.14 -8.86 3.02
N ARG A 154 -10.54 -8.33 4.19
CA ARG A 154 -10.85 -9.15 5.37
C ARG A 154 -12.05 -10.06 5.14
N PHE A 155 -13.09 -9.54 4.46
CA PHE A 155 -14.23 -10.36 4.07
C PHE A 155 -13.82 -11.52 3.15
N ARG A 156 -12.91 -11.26 2.21
CA ARG A 156 -12.41 -12.30 1.29
C ARG A 156 -11.44 -13.29 1.94
N TYR A 157 -10.57 -12.82 2.82
CA TYR A 157 -9.50 -13.61 3.44
C TYR A 157 -9.61 -13.56 4.97
N PRO A 158 -10.66 -14.19 5.56
CA PRO A 158 -11.00 -14.02 6.97
C PRO A 158 -9.95 -14.54 7.96
N LYS A 159 -8.97 -15.32 7.49
CA LYS A 159 -7.87 -15.86 8.32
C LYS A 159 -6.58 -15.04 8.24
N ILE A 160 -6.55 -13.98 7.44
CA ILE A 160 -5.36 -13.15 7.24
C ILE A 160 -5.48 -11.93 8.15
N LEU A 161 -4.41 -11.65 8.90
CA LEU A 161 -4.27 -10.41 9.64
C LEU A 161 -4.01 -9.28 8.65
N ILE A 162 -5.00 -8.43 8.42
CA ILE A 162 -4.86 -7.27 7.52
C ILE A 162 -4.71 -6.00 8.35
N ALA A 163 -3.65 -5.24 8.07
CA ALA A 163 -3.34 -3.98 8.75
C ALA A 163 -3.31 -2.82 7.75
N PRO A 164 -4.30 -1.91 7.77
CA PRO A 164 -4.21 -0.65 7.05
C PRO A 164 -3.21 0.27 7.77
N LEU A 165 -2.23 0.77 7.02
CA LEU A 165 -1.19 1.67 7.50
C LEU A 165 -1.06 2.86 6.56
N MET A 166 -0.52 3.96 7.06
CA MET A 166 -0.21 5.16 6.30
C MET A 166 1.30 5.37 6.30
N PHE A 167 1.92 5.47 5.13
CA PHE A 167 3.30 5.92 5.00
C PHE A 167 3.29 7.43 4.81
N ASN A 168 3.90 8.19 5.71
CA ASN A 168 4.05 9.62 5.52
C ASN A 168 5.33 9.89 4.72
N VAL A 169 5.18 10.47 3.53
CA VAL A 169 6.29 10.76 2.61
C VAL A 169 7.19 11.87 3.15
N ASP A 170 6.68 12.73 4.04
CA ASP A 170 7.43 13.88 4.54
C ASP A 170 8.47 13.50 5.61
N ASP A 171 8.21 12.42 6.37
CA ASP A 171 9.10 11.92 7.42
C ASP A 171 9.61 10.49 7.18
N ASN A 172 9.09 9.79 6.17
CA ASN A 172 9.37 8.40 5.84
C ASN A 172 9.05 7.40 6.97
N LEU A 173 7.98 7.66 7.74
CA LEU A 173 7.52 6.78 8.80
C LEU A 173 6.19 6.10 8.47
N LEU A 174 5.97 4.95 9.08
CA LEU A 174 4.68 4.27 9.08
C LEU A 174 3.83 4.68 10.29
N TYR A 175 2.58 5.02 10.02
CA TYR A 175 1.54 5.31 10.98
C TYR A 175 0.49 4.21 10.93
N GLN A 176 -0.04 3.87 12.10
CA GLN A 176 -1.21 3.01 12.20
C GLN A 176 -2.47 3.85 12.02
N ILE A 177 -3.50 3.28 11.39
CA ILE A 177 -4.79 3.93 11.19
C ILE A 177 -5.78 3.31 12.17
N GLU A 178 -6.41 4.12 13.00
CA GLU A 178 -7.53 3.69 13.85
C GLU A 178 -8.79 3.54 12.99
N GLU A 179 -9.47 2.39 13.12
CA GLU A 179 -10.63 1.99 12.30
C GLU A 179 -11.98 2.15 13.00
#